data_AF-A0A7S3HFN2-F1
#
_entry.id   AF-A0A7S3HFN2-F1
#
_cell.length_a   1.000
_cell.length_b   1.000
_cell.length_c   1.000
_cell.angle_alpha   90.00
_cell.angle_beta   90.00
_cell.angle_gamma   90.00
#
_symmetry.space_group_name_H-M   'P 1'
#
loop_
_entity.id
_entity.type
_entity.pdbx_description
1 polymer ?
#
loop_
_entity_poly.entity_id
_entity_poly.type
_entity_poly.pdbx_seq_one_letter_code
_entity_poly.pdbx_strand_id
1 'polypeptide(L)'
;GRAARVKMLEEQLEKESKVTLELSDKLENPGNAERWRPLDGADLDLEQLVAKIKVLEDRLDQKREALLEKELILEEVTSLTDKLRTQAVSKRDAAKVLADQLNELHGRIREVTKKMLASVSELSMYQATALRLQQEKMHREKALEEATWRFEHGEAPSEEAVKDLSRQDRKKIMLAELALQRQEEALLEQPAGMLKTAAEPRPTAYIPDELGIPRPYGNAAPFKPSDLGASMRHIRPPQIKPIEI
;
A
#
# COMPACT_ATOMS: atom_id res chain seq x y z
N GLY A 1 -36.25 -110.41 75.15
CA GLY A 1 -36.83 -109.93 76.43
C GLY A 1 -36.21 -108.60 76.81
N ARG A 2 -36.99 -107.68 77.41
CA ARG A 2 -36.52 -106.33 77.82
C ARG A 2 -35.18 -106.37 78.58
N ALA A 3 -34.93 -107.39 79.39
CA ALA A 3 -33.70 -107.59 80.14
C ALA A 3 -32.43 -107.70 79.26
N ALA A 4 -32.48 -108.33 78.09
CA ALA A 4 -31.32 -108.45 77.19
C ALA A 4 -30.96 -107.10 76.53
N ARG A 5 -31.98 -106.27 76.24
CA ARG A 5 -31.79 -104.93 75.67
C ARG A 5 -31.23 -103.94 76.70
N VAL A 6 -31.64 -104.07 77.96
CA VAL A 6 -31.09 -103.29 79.08
C VAL A 6 -29.59 -103.59 79.26
N LYS A 7 -29.19 -104.87 79.29
CA LYS A 7 -27.78 -105.25 79.38
C LYS A 7 -26.92 -104.71 78.23
N MET A 8 -27.41 -104.80 77.00
CA MET A 8 -26.70 -104.25 75.84
C MET A 8 -26.53 -102.73 75.93
N LEU A 9 -27.54 -102.01 76.42
CA LEU A 9 -27.47 -100.56 76.62
C LEU A 9 -26.55 -100.18 77.79
N GLU A 10 -26.50 -100.98 78.86
CA GLU A 10 -25.54 -100.82 79.96
C GLU A 10 -24.11 -100.98 79.45
N GLU A 11 -23.83 -102.02 78.64
CA GLU A 11 -22.51 -102.21 78.03
C GLU A 11 -22.13 -101.09 77.05
N GLN A 12 -23.09 -100.54 76.28
CA GLN A 12 -22.84 -99.39 75.42
C GLN A 12 -22.58 -98.12 76.22
N LEU A 13 -23.34 -97.88 77.28
CA LEU A 13 -23.15 -96.74 78.17
C LEU A 13 -21.79 -96.81 78.86
N GLU A 14 -21.37 -97.99 79.31
CA GLU A 14 -20.03 -98.17 79.86
C GLU A 14 -18.92 -97.91 78.83
N LYS A 15 -19.10 -98.32 77.58
CA LYS A 15 -18.12 -98.06 76.50
C LYS A 15 -18.05 -96.57 76.17
N GLU A 16 -19.18 -95.92 75.97
CA GLU A 16 -19.24 -94.48 75.71
C GLU A 16 -18.68 -93.68 76.89
N SER A 17 -19.02 -94.06 78.12
CA SER A 17 -18.46 -93.45 79.33
C SER A 17 -16.94 -93.58 79.41
N LYS A 18 -16.37 -94.74 79.03
CA LYS A 18 -14.91 -94.92 78.94
C LYS A 18 -14.29 -94.05 77.85
N VAL A 19 -14.91 -93.97 76.67
CA VAL A 19 -14.42 -93.14 75.56
C VAL A 19 -14.49 -91.64 75.92
N THR A 20 -15.58 -91.19 76.56
CA THR A 20 -15.70 -89.80 77.00
C THR A 20 -14.70 -89.47 78.09
N LEU A 21 -14.46 -90.38 79.04
CA LEU A 21 -13.39 -90.23 80.05
C LEU A 21 -12.02 -90.13 79.39
N GLU A 22 -11.69 -91.02 78.45
CA GLU A 22 -10.41 -90.98 77.74
C GLU A 22 -10.22 -89.71 76.90
N LEU A 23 -11.28 -89.24 76.26
CA LEU A 23 -11.26 -87.99 75.50
C LEU A 23 -11.16 -86.78 76.44
N SER A 24 -11.86 -86.78 77.58
CA SER A 24 -11.75 -85.75 78.60
C SER A 24 -10.34 -85.68 79.17
N ASP A 25 -9.76 -86.81 79.53
CA ASP A 25 -8.38 -86.91 80.03
C ASP A 25 -7.37 -86.40 79.00
N LYS A 26 -7.55 -86.75 77.71
CA LYS A 26 -6.72 -86.22 76.61
C LYS A 26 -6.92 -84.73 76.36
N LEU A 27 -8.10 -84.19 76.65
CA LEU A 27 -8.44 -82.77 76.49
C LEU A 27 -7.87 -81.92 77.62
N GLU A 28 -7.91 -82.46 78.84
CA GLU A 28 -7.45 -81.84 80.08
C GLU A 28 -5.95 -82.01 80.30
N ASN A 29 -5.26 -82.85 79.51
CA ASN A 29 -3.82 -83.00 79.58
C ASN A 29 -3.09 -81.78 78.97
N PRO A 30 -2.45 -80.93 79.80
CA PRO A 30 -1.74 -79.73 79.32
C PRO A 30 -0.49 -80.08 78.49
N GLY A 31 -0.03 -81.33 78.51
CA GLY A 31 1.12 -81.80 77.75
C GLY A 31 0.86 -82.05 76.25
N ASN A 32 -0.37 -81.90 75.75
CA ASN A 32 -0.68 -82.09 74.34
C ASN A 32 -0.25 -80.88 73.48
N ALA A 33 1.02 -80.87 73.08
CA ALA A 33 1.63 -79.80 72.28
C ALA A 33 1.11 -79.69 70.84
N GLU A 34 0.35 -80.67 70.33
CA GLU A 34 -0.31 -80.55 69.02
C GLU A 34 -1.56 -79.67 69.06
N ARG A 35 -2.11 -79.41 70.26
CA ARG A 35 -3.37 -78.67 70.45
C ARG A 35 -3.17 -77.18 70.78
N TRP A 36 -2.02 -76.79 71.29
CA TRP A 36 -1.68 -75.40 71.59
C TRP A 36 -0.31 -75.04 71.05
N ARG A 37 -0.15 -73.79 70.61
CA ARG A 37 1.14 -73.24 70.19
C ARG A 37 1.73 -72.43 71.34
N PRO A 38 2.99 -72.65 71.75
CA PRO A 38 3.65 -71.72 72.67
C PRO A 38 3.73 -70.34 72.03
N LEU A 39 3.25 -69.33 72.75
CA LEU A 39 3.49 -67.94 72.37
C LEU A 39 4.97 -67.67 72.58
N ASP A 40 5.67 -67.29 71.51
CA ASP A 40 7.05 -66.84 71.61
C ASP A 40 7.08 -65.48 72.30
N GLY A 41 7.92 -65.36 73.32
CA GLY A 41 8.07 -64.15 74.12
C GLY A 41 8.31 -64.49 75.59
N ALA A 42 8.99 -63.58 76.29
CA ALA A 42 9.04 -63.61 77.74
C ALA A 42 8.04 -62.58 78.27
N ASP A 43 7.27 -62.94 79.28
CA ASP A 43 6.49 -61.98 80.04
C ASP A 43 7.47 -61.05 80.75
N LEU A 44 7.49 -59.79 80.30
CA LEU A 44 8.39 -58.80 80.86
C LEU A 44 7.94 -58.45 82.27
N ASP A 45 8.90 -58.43 83.19
CA ASP A 45 8.64 -57.94 84.54
C ASP A 45 8.32 -56.43 84.50
N LEU A 46 7.65 -55.92 85.53
CA LEU A 46 7.23 -54.52 85.62
C LEU A 46 8.43 -53.57 85.46
N GLU A 47 9.59 -53.93 86.03
CA GLU A 47 10.83 -53.16 85.89
C GLU A 47 11.32 -53.10 84.43
N GLN A 48 11.23 -54.21 83.70
CA GLN A 48 11.65 -54.28 82.29
C GLN A 48 10.70 -53.49 81.38
N LEU A 49 9.40 -53.51 81.67
CA LEU A 49 8.40 -52.69 80.98
C LEU A 49 8.66 -51.20 81.21
N VAL A 50 8.92 -50.79 82.46
CA VAL A 50 9.26 -49.39 82.80
C VAL A 50 10.55 -48.96 82.09
N ALA A 51 11.58 -49.82 82.06
CA ALA A 51 12.82 -49.52 81.35
C ALA A 51 12.58 -49.35 79.84
N LYS A 52 11.76 -50.21 79.23
CA LYS A 52 11.41 -50.12 77.81
C LYS A 52 10.58 -48.86 77.49
N ILE A 53 9.66 -48.47 78.38
CA ILE A 53 8.90 -47.23 78.26
C ILE A 53 9.86 -46.03 78.24
N LYS A 54 10.80 -45.95 79.19
CA LYS A 54 11.79 -44.86 79.23
C LYS A 54 12.61 -44.76 77.95
N VAL A 55 13.13 -45.88 77.43
CA VAL A 55 13.89 -45.89 76.17
C VAL A 55 13.04 -45.39 74.99
N LEU A 56 11.76 -45.73 74.95
CA LEU A 56 10.85 -45.27 73.91
C LEU A 56 10.51 -43.79 74.07
N GLU A 57 10.32 -43.31 75.30
CA GLU A 57 10.12 -41.89 75.62
C GLU A 57 11.33 -41.06 75.21
N ASP A 58 12.54 -41.46 75.61
CA ASP A 58 13.78 -40.78 75.22
C ASP A 58 13.93 -40.71 73.69
N ARG A 59 13.61 -41.81 72.99
CA ARG A 59 13.65 -41.86 71.52
C ARG A 59 12.58 -40.96 70.89
N LEU A 60 11.40 -40.90 71.49
CA LEU A 60 10.30 -40.04 71.04
C LEU A 60 10.70 -38.57 71.18
N ASP A 61 11.30 -38.20 72.31
CA ASP A 61 11.72 -36.83 72.60
C ASP A 61 12.86 -36.39 71.67
N GLN A 62 13.85 -37.25 71.42
CA GLN A 62 14.88 -36.99 70.40
C GLN A 62 14.27 -36.74 69.00
N LYS A 63 13.19 -37.46 68.64
CA LYS A 63 12.52 -37.26 67.36
C LYS A 63 11.70 -35.97 67.31
N ARG A 64 11.12 -35.56 68.44
CA ARG A 64 10.41 -34.29 68.57
C ARG A 64 11.37 -33.11 68.45
N GLU A 65 12.51 -33.16 69.13
CA GLU A 65 13.55 -32.13 69.01
C GLU A 65 14.04 -32.00 67.57
N ALA A 66 14.40 -33.11 66.93
CA ALA A 66 14.84 -33.10 65.53
C ALA A 66 13.75 -32.64 64.54
N LEU A 67 12.47 -32.80 64.88
CA LEU A 67 11.36 -32.31 64.07
C LEU A 67 11.22 -30.79 64.21
N LEU A 68 11.28 -30.26 65.43
CA LEU A 68 11.23 -28.82 65.69
C LEU A 68 12.38 -28.07 65.00
N GLU A 69 13.61 -28.62 65.04
CA GLU A 69 14.75 -28.04 64.34
C GLU A 69 14.50 -27.94 62.83
N LYS A 70 13.93 -29.01 62.23
CA LYS A 70 13.63 -29.03 60.80
C LYS A 70 12.50 -28.08 60.42
N GLU A 71 11.49 -27.94 61.27
CA GLU A 71 10.40 -26.97 61.07
C GLU A 71 10.96 -25.54 61.07
N LEU A 72 11.81 -25.20 62.02
CA LEU A 72 12.45 -23.89 62.09
C LEU A 72 13.31 -23.60 60.85
N ILE A 73 14.11 -24.57 60.41
CA ILE A 73 14.90 -24.44 59.17
C ILE A 73 13.99 -24.27 57.96
N LEU A 74 12.88 -25.01 57.89
CA LEU A 74 11.94 -24.92 56.78
C LEU A 74 11.25 -23.55 56.74
N GLU A 75 10.85 -23.00 57.88
CA GLU A 75 10.31 -21.65 57.98
C GLU A 75 11.33 -20.58 57.51
N GLU A 76 12.59 -20.71 57.91
CA GLU A 76 13.63 -19.78 57.49
C GLU A 76 13.91 -19.87 55.97
N VAL A 77 14.04 -21.09 55.44
CA VAL A 77 14.28 -21.32 54.00
C VAL A 77 13.11 -20.84 53.16
N THR A 78 11.87 -21.10 53.59
CA THR A 78 10.66 -20.61 52.89
C THR A 78 10.61 -19.08 52.90
N SER A 79 10.86 -18.44 54.06
CA SER A 79 10.93 -16.98 54.16
C SER A 79 11.99 -16.37 53.24
N LEU A 80 13.20 -16.94 53.21
CA LEU A 80 14.28 -16.47 52.33
C LEU A 80 13.94 -16.68 50.84
N THR A 81 13.33 -17.81 50.51
CA THR A 81 12.91 -18.13 49.14
C THR A 81 11.84 -17.16 48.65
N ASP A 82 10.85 -16.82 49.49
CA ASP A 82 9.81 -15.85 49.14
C ASP A 82 10.37 -14.43 48.99
N LYS A 83 11.31 -14.02 49.84
CA LYS A 83 12.05 -12.75 49.69
C LYS A 83 12.83 -12.70 48.37
N LEU A 84 13.53 -13.78 48.02
CA LEU A 84 14.25 -13.85 46.73
C LEU A 84 13.30 -13.82 45.54
N ARG A 85 12.17 -14.54 45.63
CA ARG A 85 11.14 -14.56 44.59
C ARG A 85 10.54 -13.17 44.36
N THR A 86 10.17 -12.48 45.43
CA THR A 86 9.62 -11.11 45.34
C THR A 86 10.64 -10.12 44.79
N GLN A 87 11.91 -10.20 45.20
CA GLN A 87 12.98 -9.39 44.62
C GLN A 87 13.20 -9.68 43.13
N ALA A 88 13.18 -10.96 42.72
CA ALA A 88 13.36 -11.34 41.33
C ALA A 88 12.22 -10.81 40.45
N VAL A 89 10.97 -10.92 40.91
CA VAL A 89 9.79 -10.36 40.22
C VAL A 89 9.91 -8.84 40.10
N SER A 90 10.24 -8.14 41.19
CA SER A 90 10.41 -6.68 41.18
C SER A 90 11.49 -6.22 40.20
N LYS A 91 12.67 -6.86 40.20
CA LYS A 91 13.75 -6.55 39.24
C LYS A 91 13.33 -6.79 37.80
N ARG A 92 12.63 -7.88 37.53
CA ARG A 92 12.13 -8.22 36.19
C ARG A 92 11.12 -7.18 35.70
N ASP A 93 10.21 -6.73 36.57
CA ASP A 93 9.20 -5.73 36.21
C ASP A 93 9.85 -4.36 35.95
N ALA A 94 10.83 -3.95 36.78
CA ALA A 94 11.61 -2.74 36.53
C ALA A 94 12.38 -2.80 35.19
N ALA A 95 13.03 -3.93 34.90
CA ALA A 95 13.73 -4.13 33.62
C ALA A 95 12.77 -4.08 32.43
N LYS A 96 11.55 -4.61 32.57
CA LYS A 96 10.52 -4.54 31.53
C LYS A 96 10.10 -3.10 31.24
N VAL A 97 9.84 -2.30 32.28
CA VAL A 97 9.48 -0.88 32.12
C VAL A 97 10.57 -0.13 31.36
N LEU A 98 11.84 -0.35 31.69
CA LEU A 98 12.97 0.26 30.99
C LEU A 98 13.05 -0.19 29.52
N ALA A 99 12.79 -1.47 29.23
CA ALA A 99 12.76 -1.99 27.86
C ALA A 99 11.63 -1.37 27.02
N ASP A 100 10.45 -1.20 27.61
CA ASP A 100 9.31 -0.55 26.95
C ASP A 100 9.62 0.94 26.66
N GLN A 101 10.22 1.66 27.60
CA GLN A 101 10.69 3.03 27.41
C GLN A 101 11.76 3.15 26.31
N LEU A 102 12.71 2.21 26.26
CA LEU A 102 13.73 2.17 25.22
C LEU A 102 13.10 1.97 23.83
N ASN A 103 12.13 1.06 23.71
CA ASN A 103 11.42 0.82 22.46
C ASN A 103 10.65 2.04 21.99
N GLU A 104 10.00 2.76 22.89
CA GLU A 104 9.30 4.01 22.58
C GLU A 104 10.28 5.10 22.09
N LEU A 105 11.43 5.26 22.77
CA LEU A 105 12.48 6.18 22.36
C LEU A 105 13.04 5.81 20.97
N HIS A 106 13.28 4.53 20.70
CA HIS A 106 13.68 4.07 19.37
C HIS A 106 12.62 4.38 18.31
N GLY A 107 11.33 4.24 18.63
CA GLY A 107 10.23 4.65 17.77
C GLY A 107 10.29 6.15 17.43
N ARG A 108 10.43 7.00 18.45
CA ARG A 108 10.56 8.45 18.29
C ARG A 108 11.79 8.84 17.47
N ILE A 109 12.94 8.21 17.72
CA ILE A 109 14.17 8.44 16.95
C ILE A 109 13.95 8.11 15.47
N ARG A 110 13.35 6.96 15.15
CA ARG A 110 13.07 6.59 13.76
C ARG A 110 12.15 7.59 13.07
N GLU A 111 11.11 8.06 13.77
CA GLU A 111 10.19 9.06 13.22
C GLU A 111 10.89 10.41 12.97
N VAL A 112 11.68 10.90 13.92
CA VAL A 112 12.45 12.14 13.77
C VAL A 112 13.47 12.02 12.64
N THR A 113 14.18 10.90 12.54
CA THR A 113 15.13 10.66 11.44
C THR A 113 14.43 10.66 10.09
N LYS A 114 13.21 10.09 10.00
CA LYS A 114 12.41 10.14 8.76
C LYS A 114 12.02 11.57 8.40
N LYS A 115 11.57 12.37 9.37
CA LYS A 115 11.25 13.80 9.17
C LYS A 115 12.48 14.59 8.75
N MET A 116 13.62 14.35 9.40
CA MET A 116 14.90 14.98 9.05
C MET A 116 15.31 14.66 7.62
N LEU A 117 15.20 13.40 7.19
CA LEU A 117 15.52 13.00 5.82
C LEU A 117 14.61 13.68 4.80
N ALA A 118 13.30 13.79 5.09
CA ALA A 118 12.36 14.54 4.25
C ALA A 118 12.76 16.02 4.14
N SER A 119 13.03 16.69 5.27
CA SER A 119 13.47 18.09 5.27
C SER A 119 14.79 18.29 4.51
N VAL A 120 15.76 17.37 4.64
CA VAL A 120 17.01 17.42 3.87
C VAL A 120 16.75 17.27 2.37
N SER A 121 15.83 16.39 1.97
CA SER A 121 15.46 16.25 0.56
C SER A 121 14.74 17.48 0.00
N GLU A 122 13.84 18.10 0.77
CA GLU A 122 13.17 19.34 0.41
C GLU A 122 14.18 20.49 0.25
N LEU A 123 15.09 20.64 1.22
CA LEU A 123 16.17 21.62 1.14
C LEU A 123 17.05 21.41 -0.09
N SER A 124 17.36 20.16 -0.42
CA SER A 124 18.15 19.83 -1.62
C SER A 124 17.44 20.24 -2.90
N MET A 125 16.11 20.03 -2.99
CA MET A 125 15.32 20.51 -4.12
C MET A 125 15.30 22.04 -4.19
N TYR A 126 15.12 22.73 -3.06
CA TYR A 126 15.15 24.20 -3.02
C TYR A 126 16.53 24.77 -3.41
N GLN A 127 17.61 24.13 -2.98
CA GLN A 127 18.97 24.52 -3.39
C GLN A 127 19.15 24.37 -4.90
N ALA A 128 18.72 23.25 -5.47
CA ALA A 128 18.79 23.02 -6.92
C ALA A 128 17.97 24.04 -7.71
N THR A 129 16.74 24.36 -7.26
CA THR A 129 15.91 25.37 -7.93
C THR A 129 16.47 26.77 -7.79
N ALA A 130 17.02 27.14 -6.62
CA ALA A 130 17.69 28.42 -6.41
C ALA A 130 18.90 28.59 -7.34
N LEU A 131 19.74 27.55 -7.47
CA LEU A 131 20.88 27.57 -8.39
C LEU A 131 20.44 27.74 -9.85
N ARG A 132 19.41 27.00 -10.29
CA ARG A 132 18.87 27.15 -11.65
C ARG A 132 18.35 28.56 -11.90
N LEU A 133 17.57 29.12 -10.98
CA LEU A 133 17.02 30.47 -11.11
C LEU A 133 18.13 31.54 -11.09
N GLN A 134 19.18 31.34 -10.29
CA GLN A 134 20.35 32.22 -10.28
C GLN A 134 21.09 32.20 -11.63
N GLN A 135 21.26 31.02 -12.24
CA GLN A 135 21.87 30.90 -13.57
C GLN A 135 21.01 31.57 -14.64
N GLU A 136 19.69 31.35 -14.62
CA GLU A 136 18.76 32.00 -15.55
C GLU A 136 18.74 33.52 -15.39
N LYS A 137 18.78 34.02 -14.16
CA LYS A 137 18.88 35.44 -13.87
C LYS A 137 20.15 36.02 -14.48
N MET A 138 21.32 35.42 -14.21
CA MET A 138 22.58 35.91 -14.79
C MET A 138 22.59 35.87 -16.32
N HIS A 139 21.99 34.85 -16.93
CA HIS A 139 21.91 34.77 -18.39
C HIS A 139 21.02 35.88 -18.96
N ARG A 140 19.87 36.15 -18.34
CA ARG A 140 18.98 37.24 -18.75
C ARG A 140 19.58 38.63 -18.49
N GLU A 141 20.30 38.81 -17.39
CA GLU A 141 21.02 40.06 -17.09
C GLU A 141 22.07 40.36 -18.16
N LYS A 142 22.89 39.37 -18.53
CA LYS A 142 23.87 39.51 -19.63
C LYS A 142 23.20 39.83 -20.96
N ALA A 143 22.12 39.11 -21.31
CA ALA A 143 21.39 39.37 -22.54
C ALA A 143 20.79 40.79 -22.57
N LEU A 144 20.34 41.30 -21.41
CA LEU A 144 19.86 42.67 -21.28
C LEU A 144 20.99 43.70 -21.41
N GLU A 145 22.14 43.46 -20.77
CA GLU A 145 23.34 44.31 -20.90
C GLU A 145 23.80 44.39 -22.36
N GLU A 146 23.85 43.27 -23.07
CA GLU A 146 24.20 43.25 -24.49
C GLU A 146 23.16 44.00 -25.35
N ALA A 147 21.86 43.80 -25.07
CA ALA A 147 20.78 44.46 -25.81
C ALA A 147 20.76 45.97 -25.58
N THR A 148 21.01 46.42 -24.35
CA THR A 148 21.12 47.84 -24.01
C THR A 148 22.35 48.47 -24.65
N TRP A 149 23.49 47.81 -24.63
CA TRP A 149 24.69 48.27 -25.33
C TRP A 149 24.43 48.43 -26.84
N ARG A 150 23.84 47.42 -27.51
CA ARG A 150 23.50 47.50 -28.94
C ARG A 150 22.55 48.67 -29.24
N PHE A 151 21.53 48.83 -28.41
CA PHE A 151 20.57 49.93 -28.54
C PHE A 151 21.23 51.30 -28.44
N GLU A 152 22.12 51.51 -27.46
CA GLU A 152 22.87 52.75 -27.29
C GLU A 152 23.78 53.06 -28.49
N HIS A 153 24.27 52.02 -29.18
CA HIS A 153 25.10 52.15 -30.38
C HIS A 153 24.28 52.22 -31.68
N GLY A 154 22.95 52.34 -31.60
CA GLY A 154 22.06 52.50 -32.76
C GLY A 154 21.77 51.20 -33.52
N GLU A 155 22.16 50.05 -32.97
CA GLU A 155 21.84 48.73 -33.50
C GLU A 155 20.54 48.19 -32.89
N ALA A 156 19.98 47.15 -33.53
CA ALA A 156 18.78 46.51 -33.01
C ALA A 156 19.09 45.74 -31.70
N PRO A 157 18.25 45.89 -30.64
CA PRO A 157 18.52 45.29 -29.32
C PRO A 157 18.58 43.76 -29.31
N SER A 158 17.82 43.08 -30.16
CA SER A 158 17.76 41.61 -30.24
C SER A 158 17.66 41.12 -31.68
N GLU A 159 18.04 39.87 -31.93
CA GLU A 159 17.89 39.25 -33.24
C GLU A 159 16.42 39.15 -33.68
N GLU A 160 15.51 38.98 -32.73
CA GLU A 160 14.06 39.01 -33.00
C GLU A 160 13.62 40.39 -33.46
N ALA A 161 14.14 41.46 -32.84
CA ALA A 161 13.87 42.82 -33.28
C ALA A 161 14.39 43.06 -34.72
N VAL A 162 15.54 42.50 -35.09
CA VAL A 162 16.04 42.55 -36.48
C VAL A 162 15.09 41.85 -37.44
N LYS A 163 14.60 40.64 -37.07
CA LYS A 163 13.67 39.87 -37.89
C LYS A 163 12.34 40.59 -38.05
N ASP A 164 11.82 41.19 -36.99
CA ASP A 164 10.57 41.95 -37.01
C ASP A 164 10.70 43.23 -37.84
N LEU A 165 11.82 43.96 -37.73
CA LEU A 165 12.10 45.10 -38.60
C LEU A 165 12.14 44.67 -40.07
N SER A 166 12.90 43.61 -40.38
CA SER A 166 12.98 43.06 -41.74
C SER A 166 11.61 42.66 -42.30
N ARG A 167 10.74 42.09 -41.45
CA ARG A 167 9.36 41.74 -41.81
C ARG A 167 8.51 42.97 -42.06
N GLN A 168 8.67 44.03 -41.27
CA GLN A 168 7.97 45.31 -41.49
C GLN A 168 8.43 45.98 -42.78
N ASP A 169 9.74 46.00 -43.06
CA ASP A 169 10.29 46.63 -44.26
C ASP A 169 9.83 45.92 -45.53
N ARG A 170 9.84 44.57 -45.53
CA ARG A 170 9.26 43.79 -46.63
C ARG A 170 7.79 44.13 -46.89
N LYS A 171 6.98 44.28 -45.82
CA LYS A 171 5.58 44.68 -45.94
C LYS A 171 5.44 46.09 -46.51
N LYS A 172 6.26 47.05 -46.06
CA LYS A 172 6.24 48.43 -46.56
C LYS A 172 6.59 48.49 -48.04
N ILE A 173 7.62 47.76 -48.47
CA ILE A 173 8.01 47.67 -49.89
C ILE A 173 6.86 47.11 -50.72
N MET A 174 6.27 45.99 -50.30
CA MET A 174 5.15 45.37 -51.01
C MET A 174 3.93 46.30 -51.11
N LEU A 175 3.59 47.01 -50.02
CA LEU A 175 2.50 47.98 -50.03
C LEU A 175 2.79 49.18 -50.95
N ALA A 176 4.04 49.67 -50.98
CA ALA A 176 4.45 50.76 -51.86
C ALA A 176 4.40 50.35 -53.34
N GLU A 177 4.88 49.15 -53.66
CA GLU A 177 4.82 48.57 -55.02
C GLU A 177 3.37 48.44 -55.50
N LEU A 178 2.48 47.90 -54.65
CA LEU A 178 1.07 47.76 -54.96
C LEU A 178 0.33 49.12 -55.06
N ALA A 179 0.80 50.14 -54.33
CA ALA A 179 0.28 51.50 -54.48
C ALA A 179 0.73 52.14 -55.80
N LEU A 180 1.98 51.89 -56.23
CA LEU A 180 2.51 52.37 -57.50
C LEU A 180 1.81 51.69 -58.68
N GLN A 181 1.61 50.37 -58.63
CA GLN A 181 0.81 49.64 -59.62
C GLN A 181 -0.61 50.21 -59.73
N ARG A 182 -1.29 50.46 -58.61
CA ARG A 182 -2.61 51.11 -58.63
C ARG A 182 -2.59 52.52 -59.23
N GLN A 183 -1.53 53.29 -59.00
CA GLN A 183 -1.38 54.62 -59.63
C GLN A 183 -1.12 54.51 -61.13
N GLU A 184 -0.30 53.57 -61.58
CA GLU A 184 -0.04 53.30 -62.99
C GLU A 184 -1.31 52.82 -63.72
N GLU A 185 -2.06 51.88 -63.13
CA GLU A 185 -3.37 51.46 -63.63
C GLU A 185 -4.33 52.65 -63.73
N ALA A 186 -4.40 53.49 -62.70
CA ALA A 186 -5.23 54.69 -62.72
C ALA A 186 -4.77 55.73 -63.77
N LEU A 187 -3.47 55.82 -64.07
CA LEU A 187 -2.93 56.72 -65.10
C LEU A 187 -3.17 56.19 -66.52
N LEU A 188 -3.08 54.87 -66.73
CA LEU A 188 -3.43 54.19 -67.98
C LEU A 188 -4.94 54.21 -68.23
N GLU A 189 -5.75 54.20 -67.17
CA GLU A 189 -7.19 54.44 -67.23
C GLU A 189 -7.56 55.93 -67.42
N GLN A 190 -6.61 56.87 -67.40
CA GLN A 190 -6.88 58.25 -67.84
C GLN A 190 -7.07 58.28 -69.36
N PRO A 191 -8.23 58.70 -69.86
CA PRO A 191 -8.56 58.51 -71.27
C PRO A 191 -7.86 59.56 -72.13
N ALA A 192 -6.80 59.16 -72.82
CA ALA A 192 -6.37 59.84 -74.04
C ALA A 192 -7.43 59.63 -75.14
N GLY A 193 -8.48 60.47 -75.13
CA GLY A 193 -9.44 60.57 -76.22
C GLY A 193 -10.73 59.75 -76.07
N MET A 194 -11.43 59.84 -74.93
CA MET A 194 -12.79 59.31 -74.83
C MET A 194 -13.75 60.15 -75.69
N LEU A 195 -13.96 59.73 -76.93
CA LEU A 195 -15.18 60.03 -77.68
C LEU A 195 -16.36 59.64 -76.77
N LYS A 196 -17.20 60.60 -76.39
CA LYS A 196 -18.46 60.32 -75.69
C LYS A 196 -19.35 59.52 -76.63
N THR A 197 -19.29 58.20 -76.55
CA THR A 197 -20.19 57.32 -77.30
C THR A 197 -21.55 57.32 -76.62
N ALA A 198 -22.62 57.58 -77.37
CA ALA A 198 -23.99 57.39 -76.91
C ALA A 198 -24.44 55.92 -77.03
N ALA A 199 -23.49 55.00 -77.29
CA ALA A 199 -23.77 53.59 -77.40
C ALA A 199 -23.86 52.97 -76.00
N GLU A 200 -24.92 52.21 -75.74
CA GLU A 200 -25.05 51.47 -74.49
C GLU A 200 -23.86 50.52 -74.32
N PRO A 201 -23.17 50.54 -73.16
CA PRO A 201 -22.02 49.68 -72.91
C PRO A 201 -22.46 48.22 -72.97
N ARG A 202 -21.73 47.40 -73.72
CA ARG A 202 -22.03 45.97 -73.83
C ARG A 202 -21.78 45.29 -72.48
N PRO A 203 -22.70 44.46 -71.97
CA PRO A 203 -22.43 43.64 -70.79
C PRO A 203 -21.19 42.76 -71.03
N THR A 204 -20.13 42.96 -70.24
CA THR A 204 -18.86 42.24 -70.38
C THR A 204 -18.84 40.92 -69.61
N ALA A 205 -19.85 40.67 -68.77
CA ALA A 205 -19.98 39.46 -67.96
C ALA A 205 -21.43 38.94 -67.96
N TYR A 206 -21.59 37.62 -67.87
CA TYR A 206 -22.87 36.99 -67.53
C TYR A 206 -22.85 36.55 -66.07
N ILE A 207 -24.04 36.41 -65.48
CA ILE A 207 -24.20 35.88 -64.13
C ILE A 207 -24.74 34.45 -64.30
N PRO A 208 -23.93 33.40 -64.06
CA PRO A 208 -24.43 32.04 -64.00
C PRO A 208 -25.25 31.82 -62.71
N ASP A 209 -26.39 31.15 -62.84
CA ASP A 209 -27.34 30.91 -61.73
C ASP A 209 -26.74 30.13 -60.55
N GLU A 210 -25.69 29.34 -60.78
CA GLU A 210 -25.05 28.48 -59.76
C GLU A 210 -24.15 29.23 -58.77
N LEU A 211 -23.54 30.36 -59.17
CA LEU A 211 -22.51 31.05 -58.38
C LEU A 211 -22.88 32.50 -58.06
N GLY A 212 -23.81 33.12 -58.79
CA GLY A 212 -24.24 34.51 -58.55
C GLY A 212 -23.15 35.59 -58.73
N ILE A 213 -21.93 35.19 -59.11
CA ILE A 213 -20.79 36.09 -59.35
C ILE A 213 -20.65 36.32 -60.86
N PRO A 214 -20.54 37.59 -61.33
CA PRO A 214 -20.36 37.90 -62.74
C PRO A 214 -19.08 37.26 -63.29
N ARG A 215 -19.20 36.47 -64.37
CA ARG A 215 -18.07 35.91 -65.11
C ARG A 215 -17.93 36.60 -66.47
N PRO A 216 -16.71 37.06 -66.84
CA PRO A 216 -16.51 37.70 -68.13
C PRO A 216 -16.77 36.74 -69.29
N TYR A 217 -17.38 37.23 -70.36
CA TYR A 217 -17.45 36.48 -71.62
C TYR A 217 -16.02 36.35 -72.16
N GLY A 218 -15.49 35.13 -72.22
CA GLY A 218 -14.13 34.88 -72.75
C GLY A 218 -14.02 35.19 -74.25
N ASN A 219 -12.97 34.71 -74.91
CA ASN A 219 -12.68 35.00 -76.34
C ASN A 219 -13.82 34.71 -77.34
N ALA A 220 -14.82 33.89 -76.99
CA ALA A 220 -16.00 33.61 -77.80
C ALA A 220 -17.24 34.37 -77.32
N ALA A 221 -17.15 35.70 -77.24
CA ALA A 221 -18.27 36.53 -76.82
C ALA A 221 -19.44 36.45 -77.83
N PRO A 222 -20.69 36.25 -77.38
CA PRO A 222 -21.83 36.19 -78.29
C PRO A 222 -22.03 37.54 -78.99
N PHE A 223 -21.97 37.53 -80.32
CA PHE A 223 -22.22 38.70 -81.15
C PHE A 223 -23.73 38.83 -81.42
N LYS A 224 -24.33 39.97 -81.06
CA LYS A 224 -25.70 40.30 -81.46
C LYS A 224 -25.71 40.63 -82.96
N PRO A 225 -26.42 39.87 -83.82
CA PRO A 225 -26.55 40.21 -85.23
C PRO A 225 -27.14 41.61 -85.38
N SER A 226 -26.57 42.43 -86.27
CA SER A 226 -27.13 43.74 -86.61
C SER A 226 -28.43 43.57 -87.38
N ASP A 227 -29.46 44.36 -87.04
CA ASP A 227 -30.73 44.35 -87.78
C ASP A 227 -30.48 44.71 -89.27
N LEU A 228 -31.04 43.90 -90.18
CA LEU A 228 -30.85 44.05 -91.63
C LEU A 228 -31.44 45.39 -92.09
N GLY A 229 -30.57 46.30 -92.54
CA GLY A 229 -30.96 47.63 -93.02
C GLY A 229 -31.74 47.60 -94.34
N ALA A 230 -32.63 48.57 -94.53
CA ALA A 230 -33.60 48.67 -95.64
C ALA A 230 -33.00 48.76 -97.07
N SER A 231 -31.67 48.72 -97.24
CA SER A 231 -30.97 48.87 -98.54
C SER A 231 -30.27 47.57 -98.97
N MET A 232 -30.92 46.42 -98.84
CA MET A 232 -30.40 45.18 -99.42
C MET A 232 -30.87 44.97 -100.86
N ARG A 233 -29.90 44.89 -101.78
CA ARG A 233 -30.12 44.50 -103.18
C ARG A 233 -30.23 42.97 -103.28
N HIS A 234 -31.42 42.47 -103.60
CA HIS A 234 -31.65 41.04 -103.86
C HIS A 234 -31.13 40.66 -105.26
N ILE A 235 -30.07 39.85 -105.33
CA ILE A 235 -29.47 39.40 -106.58
C ILE A 235 -30.28 38.22 -107.14
N ARG A 236 -30.83 38.34 -108.36
CA ARG A 236 -31.53 37.25 -109.08
C ARG A 236 -30.54 36.45 -109.94
N PRO A 237 -30.60 35.11 -109.94
CA PRO A 237 -29.72 34.27 -110.76
C PRO A 237 -30.05 34.40 -112.27
N PRO A 238 -29.05 34.41 -113.17
CA PRO A 238 -29.24 34.63 -114.61
C PRO A 238 -29.83 33.40 -115.35
N GLN A 239 -30.62 33.65 -116.41
CA GLN A 239 -31.16 32.61 -117.30
C GLN A 239 -30.19 32.27 -118.44
N ILE A 240 -29.93 30.97 -118.65
CA ILE A 240 -29.02 30.43 -119.67
C ILE A 240 -29.80 30.22 -120.98
N LYS A 241 -29.27 30.69 -122.12
CA LYS A 241 -29.86 30.46 -123.46
C LYS A 241 -29.29 29.20 -124.11
N PRO A 242 -30.08 28.43 -124.87
CA PRO A 242 -29.61 27.25 -125.61
C PRO A 242 -28.83 27.63 -126.88
N ILE A 243 -27.84 26.83 -127.26
CA ILE A 243 -27.10 26.95 -128.53
C ILE A 243 -27.37 25.67 -129.34
N GLU A 244 -27.87 25.84 -130.56
CA GLU A 244 -28.05 24.80 -131.58
C GLU A 244 -26.75 24.66 -132.42
N ILE A 245 -26.43 23.43 -132.85
CA ILE A 245 -25.68 23.15 -134.08
C ILE A 245 -26.58 22.24 -134.92
#